data_AF-A0A8C5DN38-F1
#
_entry.id   AF-A0A8C5DN38-F1
#
_cell.length_a   1.000
_cell.length_b   1.000
_cell.length_c   1.000
_cell.angle_alpha   90.00
_cell.angle_beta   90.00
_cell.angle_gamma   90.00
#
_symmetry.space_group_name_H-M   'P 1'
#
loop_
_entity.id
_entity.type
_entity.pdbx_description
1 polymer ?
#
loop_
_entity_poly.entity_id
_entity_poly.type
_entity_poly.pdbx_seq_one_letter_code
_entity_poly.pdbx_strand_id
1 'polypeptide(L)' 'MGSMSWLANSPDLNPIEILWWKWKKLVHNKVSSCNADLAPAIRESWSWIDEEFCLSLVKSTPQRLQLL' A
#
# COMPACT_ATOMS: atom_id res chain seq x y z
N MET A 1 0.69 17.99 18.39
CA MET A 1 0.72 17.22 17.13
C MET A 1 -0.30 17.84 16.20
N GLY A 2 0.14 18.52 15.14
CA GLY A 2 -0.76 19.19 14.19
C GLY A 2 -1.35 18.18 13.21
N SER A 3 -2.65 18.29 12.94
CA SER A 3 -3.31 17.54 11.87
C SER A 3 -2.77 18.02 10.53
N MET A 4 -2.28 17.11 9.67
CA MET A 4 -2.00 17.45 8.28
C MET A 4 -3.33 17.68 7.56
N SER A 5 -3.48 18.84 6.91
CA SER A 5 -4.63 19.16 6.07
C SER A 5 -4.56 18.31 4.80
N TRP A 6 -5.23 17.15 4.82
CA TRP A 6 -5.38 16.29 3.66
C TRP A 6 -6.31 16.94 2.64
N LEU A 7 -5.88 17.04 1.39
CA LEU A 7 -6.76 17.49 0.32
C LEU A 7 -7.77 16.39 0.00
N ALA A 8 -9.06 16.74 0.00
CA ALA A 8 -10.11 15.82 -0.42
C ALA A 8 -9.83 15.33 -1.86
N ASN A 9 -10.09 14.05 -2.13
CA ASN A 9 -9.85 13.38 -3.42
C ASN A 9 -8.38 13.20 -3.85
N SER A 10 -7.42 13.15 -2.91
CA SER A 10 -6.01 12.85 -3.23
C SER A 10 -5.56 11.48 -2.70
N PRO A 11 -5.97 10.36 -3.33
CA PRO A 11 -5.52 9.01 -2.94
C PRO A 11 -4.03 8.79 -3.21
N ASP A 12 -3.45 9.52 -4.17
CA ASP A 12 -2.03 9.55 -4.55
C ASP A 12 -1.11 10.03 -3.42
N LEU A 13 -1.65 10.87 -2.55
CA LEU A 13 -0.94 11.33 -1.36
C LEU A 13 -0.92 10.24 -0.27
N ASN A 14 -1.88 9.31 -0.28
CA ASN A 14 -2.14 8.38 0.83
C ASN A 14 -1.19 7.18 0.78
N PRO A 15 -0.25 7.05 1.73
CA PRO A 15 0.66 5.91 1.77
C PRO A 15 -0.07 4.56 1.74
N ILE A 16 -1.26 4.49 2.34
CA ILE A 16 -2.00 3.23 2.44
C ILE A 16 -2.55 2.76 1.08
N GLU A 17 -2.84 3.68 0.16
CA GLU A 17 -3.33 3.33 -1.18
C GLU A 17 -2.21 2.67 -2.00
N ILE A 18 -0.97 3.15 -1.86
CA ILE A 18 0.19 2.56 -2.50
C ILE A 18 0.50 1.18 -1.90
N LEU A 19 0.36 1.05 -0.57
CA LEU A 19 0.47 -0.23 0.11
C LEU A 19 -0.57 -1.24 -0.39
N TRP A 20 -1.84 -0.84 -0.47
CA TRP A 20 -2.92 -1.67 -1.00
C TRP A 20 -2.69 -2.06 -2.45
N TRP A 21 -2.18 -1.15 -3.27
CA TRP A 21 -1.82 -1.46 -4.66
C TRP A 21 -0.73 -2.55 -4.73
N LYS A 22 0.37 -2.40 -3.98
CA LYS A 22 1.45 -3.39 -3.94
C LYS A 22 0.93 -4.74 -3.45
N TRP A 23 0.14 -4.75 -2.39
CA TRP A 23 -0.39 -5.97 -1.81
C TRP A 23 -1.34 -6.71 -2.76
N LYS A 24 -2.30 -6.00 -3.39
CA LYS A 24 -3.19 -6.58 -4.39
C LYS A 24 -2.42 -7.21 -5.55
N LYS A 25 -1.33 -6.57 -6.00
CA LYS A 25 -0.45 -7.11 -7.04
C LYS A 25 0.24 -8.40 -6.61
N LEU A 26 0.72 -8.48 -5.37
CA LEU A 26 1.32 -9.70 -4.82
C LEU A 26 0.31 -10.86 -4.74
N VAL A 27 -0.92 -10.57 -4.30
CA VAL A 27 -1.99 -11.57 -4.23
C VAL A 27 -2.36 -12.05 -5.63
N HIS A 28 -2.56 -11.13 -6.59
CA HIS A 28 -2.86 -11.48 -7.98
C HIS A 28 -1.79 -12.36 -8.62
N ASN A 29 -0.51 -12.12 -8.32
CA ASN A 29 0.58 -12.94 -8.84
C ASN A 29 0.65 -14.35 -8.23
N LYS A 30 0.04 -14.57 -7.06
CA LYS A 30 0.06 -15.86 -6.35
C LYS A 30 -1.20 -16.69 -6.54
N VAL A 31 -2.35 -16.03 -6.66
CA VAL A 31 -3.64 -16.74 -6.78
C VAL A 31 -3.77 -17.27 -8.20
N SER A 32 -3.58 -18.58 -8.36
CA SER A 32 -4.18 -19.33 -9.46
C SER A 32 -5.71 -19.30 -9.25
N SER A 33 -6.50 -19.50 -10.31
CA SER A 33 -7.94 -19.17 -10.40
C SER A 33 -8.91 -19.81 -9.38
N CYS A 34 -8.41 -20.47 -8.33
CA CYS A 34 -9.16 -21.13 -7.27
C CYS A 34 -9.39 -20.21 -6.05
N ASN A 35 -10.64 -20.04 -5.65
CA ASN A 35 -11.03 -19.22 -4.49
C ASN A 35 -10.55 -19.78 -3.13
N ALA A 36 -10.27 -21.08 -3.03
CA ALA A 36 -9.82 -21.71 -1.79
C ALA A 36 -8.41 -21.22 -1.36
N ASP A 37 -7.58 -20.84 -2.33
CA ASP A 37 -6.19 -20.42 -2.10
C ASP A 37 -6.05 -18.92 -1.83
N LEU A 38 -7.15 -18.16 -1.95
CA LEU A 38 -7.14 -16.70 -1.79
C LEU A 38 -6.77 -16.26 -0.37
N ALA A 39 -7.37 -16.84 0.66
CA ALA A 39 -7.10 -16.44 2.04
C ALA A 39 -5.65 -16.77 2.50
N PRO A 40 -5.09 -17.96 2.19
CA PRO A 40 -3.66 -18.22 2.38
C PRO A 40 -2.77 -17.25 1.59
N ALA A 41 -3.07 -17.00 0.32
CA ALA A 41 -2.28 -16.10 -0.53
C ALA A 41 -2.28 -14.65 0.01
N ILE A 42 -3.42 -14.14 0.50
CA ILE A 42 -3.51 -12.82 1.13
C ILE A 42 -2.56 -12.72 2.33
N ARG A 43 -2.58 -13.71 3.24
CA ARG A 43 -1.73 -13.72 4.45
C ARG A 43 -0.25 -13.82 4.09
N GLU A 44 0.09 -14.68 3.15
CA GLU A 44 1.47 -14.89 2.72
C GLU A 44 2.01 -13.66 1.94
N SER A 45 1.20 -13.05 1.09
CA SER A 45 1.56 -11.80 0.41
C SER A 45 1.74 -10.63 1.38
N TRP A 46 1.01 -10.61 2.49
CA TRP A 46 1.17 -9.59 3.53
C TRP A 46 2.53 -9.72 4.23
N SER A 47 2.97 -10.95 4.54
CA SER A 47 4.27 -11.17 5.20
C SER A 47 5.48 -10.82 4.33
N TRP A 48 5.28 -10.59 3.03
CA TRP A 48 6.32 -10.15 2.09
C TRP A 48 6.45 -8.63 2.02
N ILE A 49 5.53 -7.91 2.65
CA ILE A 49 5.63 -6.46 2.76
C ILE A 49 6.55 -6.17 3.94
N ASP A 50 7.72 -5.65 3.63
CA ASP A 50 8.75 -5.28 4.58
C ASP A 50 8.44 -3.92 5.23
N GLU A 51 8.95 -3.75 6.45
CA GLU A 51 8.80 -2.49 7.20
C GLU A 51 9.52 -1.33 6.51
N GLU A 52 10.64 -1.58 5.83
CA GLU A 52 11.41 -0.54 5.12
C GLU A 52 10.59 0.07 3.98
N PHE A 53 9.82 -0.74 3.25
CA PHE A 53 8.86 -0.27 2.27
C PHE A 53 7.82 0.66 2.90
N CYS A 54 7.20 0.27 4.02
CA CYS A 54 6.25 1.14 4.72
C CYS A 54 6.89 2.47 5.16
N LEU A 55 8.11 2.42 5.70
CA LEU A 55 8.88 3.61 6.08
C LEU A 55 9.20 4.50 4.86
N SER A 56 9.54 3.91 3.72
CA SER A 56 9.80 4.64 2.48
C SER A 56 8.56 5.38 1.96
N LEU A 57 7.37 4.80 2.12
CA LEU A 57 6.11 5.42 1.74
C LEU A 57 5.83 6.65 2.60
N VAL A 58 6.00 6.56 3.92
CA VAL A 58 5.82 7.70 4.81
C VAL A 58 6.85 8.80 4.52
N LYS A 59 8.12 8.44 4.31
CA LYS A 59 9.20 9.40 4.02
C LYS A 59 9.01 10.14 2.71
N SER A 60 8.40 9.51 1.70
CA SER A 60 8.18 10.12 0.38
C SER A 60 6.90 10.96 0.31
N THR A 61 5.99 10.88 1.29
CA THR A 61 4.75 11.67 1.29
C THR A 61 4.97 13.18 1.32
N PRO A 62 5.87 13.74 2.15
CA PRO A 62 6.19 15.17 2.10
C PRO A 62 6.69 15.64 0.73
N GLN A 63 7.45 14.81 0.03
CA GLN A 63 7.95 15.12 -1.32
C GLN A 63 6.81 15.13 -2.34
N ARG A 64 5.88 14.16 -2.26
CA ARG A 64 4.70 14.11 -3.13
C ARG A 64 3.77 15.30 -2.92
N LEU A 65 3.65 15.78 -1.68
CA LEU A 65 2.90 16.99 -1.34
C LEU A 65 3.50 18.28 -1.92
N GLN A 66 4.82 18.32 -2.14
CA GLN A 66 5.51 19.48 -2.73
C GLN A 66 5.38 19.56 -4.26
N LEU A 67 4.92 18.49 -4.90
CA LEU A 67 4.72 18.41 -6.36
C LEU A 67 3.30 18.81 -6.79
N LEU A 68 2.43 19.14 -5.83
CA LEU A 68 1.08 19.68 -6.02
C LEU A 68 1.12 21.21 -5.97
#